data_AF-A0A958X498-F1
#
_entry.id   AF-A0A958X498-F1
#
_cell.length_a   1.000
_cell.length_b   1.000
_cell.length_c   1.000
_cell.angle_alpha   90.00
_cell.angle_beta   90.00
_cell.angle_gamma   90.00
#
_symmetry.space_group_name_H-M   'P 1'
#
loop_
_entity.id
_entity.type
_entity.pdbx_description
1 polymer ?
#
loop_
_entity_poly.entity_id
_entity_poly.type
_entity_poly.pdbx_seq_one_letter_code
_entity_poly.pdbx_strand_id
1 'polypeptide(L)'
;MDTRKIDLLNIGLVIVSLLLAFWMPFALFLFSYAVLGPLHYMTEINWLDERNYFSKSKSTPWLLGIFVFLICLGSFYVDGSRTETFASFYHWAKTSFAGGLFEGLRTVLMHLAFLALVLAVALVAFRSWGLRLLVFVIGCLVSFLFKSSTNYLIIVGSLLPTIIHVSIFTGLFMLYGAMKSESRPGYGAVLVFILAHLIIMFWPIQASDYFLAKNGPVTERFVQSGFHNLLYQLGIILGLTSSSSKFIVNSELGVRLGIFLGFAYTYHYLNWFSKTSVIKWHQVSKRKLAWAIIIWIASIVLYAYDYKIGLMALLFLSFLHVVFEFPLNYVSIAGIASGLFKRVKGTGQSQKGMA
;
A
#
# COMPACT_ATOMS: atom_id res chain seq x y z
N MET A 1 1.62 -21.88 15.70
CA MET A 1 0.15 -22.03 15.62
C MET A 1 -0.17 -22.88 14.42
N ASP A 2 -1.18 -23.74 14.54
CA ASP A 2 -1.80 -24.45 13.41
C ASP A 2 -2.38 -23.43 12.40
N THR A 3 -2.20 -23.67 11.11
CA THR A 3 -2.70 -22.86 9.99
C THR A 3 -4.18 -22.52 10.17
N ARG A 4 -4.98 -23.50 10.62
CA ARG A 4 -6.42 -23.30 10.89
C ARG A 4 -6.68 -22.21 11.93
N LYS A 5 -5.88 -22.12 12.99
CA LYS A 5 -6.04 -21.10 14.05
C LYS A 5 -5.70 -19.70 13.53
N ILE A 6 -4.69 -19.60 12.67
CA ILE A 6 -4.29 -18.32 12.04
C ILE A 6 -5.41 -17.83 11.10
N ASP A 7 -6.00 -18.73 10.32
CA ASP A 7 -7.07 -18.37 9.40
C ASP A 7 -8.36 -17.95 10.12
N LEU A 8 -8.71 -18.62 11.22
CA LEU A 8 -9.83 -18.20 12.09
C LEU A 8 -9.57 -16.84 12.75
N LEU A 9 -8.33 -16.60 13.20
CA LEU A 9 -7.92 -15.29 13.69
C LEU A 9 -8.08 -14.23 12.60
N ASN A 10 -7.67 -14.51 11.36
CA ASN A 10 -7.83 -13.57 10.25
C ASN A 10 -9.29 -13.21 9.99
N ILE A 11 -10.22 -14.18 10.03
CA ILE A 11 -11.67 -13.88 9.94
C ILE A 11 -12.08 -12.90 11.03
N GLY A 12 -11.70 -13.15 12.28
CA GLY A 12 -11.96 -12.24 13.39
C GLY A 12 -11.38 -10.84 13.17
N LEU A 13 -10.15 -10.75 12.67
CA LEU A 13 -9.47 -9.48 12.39
C LEU A 13 -10.13 -8.68 11.26
N VAL A 14 -10.70 -9.35 10.24
CA VAL A 14 -11.51 -8.67 9.22
C VAL A 14 -12.72 -8.03 9.88
N ILE A 15 -13.47 -8.79 10.67
CA ILE A 15 -14.71 -8.33 11.30
C ILE A 15 -14.43 -7.18 12.27
N VAL A 16 -13.41 -7.32 13.14
CA VAL A 16 -13.02 -6.26 14.09
C VAL A 16 -12.58 -5.00 13.35
N SER A 17 -11.75 -5.12 12.31
CA SER A 17 -11.36 -3.96 11.49
C SER A 17 -12.57 -3.26 10.86
N LEU A 18 -13.56 -4.02 10.39
CA LEU A 18 -14.77 -3.49 9.79
C LEU A 18 -15.61 -2.72 10.81
N LEU A 19 -15.85 -3.32 11.99
CA LEU A 19 -16.62 -2.70 13.06
C LEU A 19 -15.95 -1.41 13.56
N LEU A 20 -14.64 -1.42 13.75
CA LEU A 20 -13.89 -0.22 14.15
C LEU A 20 -13.95 0.86 13.06
N ALA A 21 -13.91 0.47 11.78
CA ALA A 21 -13.98 1.41 10.67
C ALA A 21 -15.35 2.09 10.57
N PHE A 22 -16.43 1.37 10.84
CA PHE A 22 -17.78 1.96 10.98
C PHE A 22 -17.94 2.76 12.27
N TRP A 23 -17.13 2.54 13.29
CA TRP A 23 -17.24 3.32 14.53
C TRP A 23 -16.50 4.66 14.45
N MET A 24 -15.29 4.67 13.90
CA MET A 24 -14.44 5.87 13.86
C MET A 24 -13.51 5.89 12.64
N PRO A 25 -14.04 6.05 11.41
CA PRO A 25 -13.32 5.80 10.16
C PRO A 25 -12.01 6.60 10.03
N PHE A 26 -12.10 7.91 10.19
CA PHE A 26 -10.97 8.82 10.00
C PHE A 26 -9.92 8.70 11.10
N ALA A 27 -10.36 8.61 12.37
CA ALA A 27 -9.46 8.45 13.51
C ALA A 27 -8.77 7.08 13.47
N LEU A 28 -9.49 6.02 13.14
CA LEU A 28 -8.93 4.68 12.94
C LEU A 28 -7.88 4.68 11.83
N PHE A 29 -8.17 5.30 10.69
CA PHE A 29 -7.20 5.38 9.60
C PHE A 29 -5.92 6.11 10.02
N LEU A 30 -6.04 7.28 10.65
CA LEU A 30 -4.88 8.03 11.16
C LEU A 30 -4.09 7.23 12.20
N PHE A 31 -4.79 6.56 13.12
CA PHE A 31 -4.17 5.68 14.12
C PHE A 31 -3.42 4.51 13.46
N SER A 32 -4.07 3.79 12.55
CA SER A 32 -3.47 2.67 11.83
C SER A 32 -2.24 3.12 11.07
N TYR A 33 -2.30 4.26 10.37
CA TYR A 33 -1.16 4.78 9.64
C TYR A 33 0.00 5.21 10.55
N ALA A 34 -0.28 5.93 11.64
CA ALA A 34 0.74 6.50 12.53
C ALA A 34 1.36 5.49 13.50
N VAL A 35 0.57 4.52 13.98
CA VAL A 35 0.96 3.59 15.05
C VAL A 35 1.27 2.20 14.51
N LEU A 36 0.38 1.63 13.70
CA LEU A 36 0.55 0.26 13.18
C LEU A 36 1.49 0.24 11.97
N GLY A 37 1.42 1.27 11.11
CA GLY A 37 2.23 1.40 9.91
C GLY A 37 3.74 1.24 10.18
N PRO A 38 4.38 2.04 11.05
CA PRO A 38 5.82 1.96 11.25
C PRO A 38 6.28 0.58 11.72
N LEU A 39 5.53 -0.08 12.61
CA LEU A 39 5.83 -1.47 13.03
C LEU A 39 5.71 -2.44 11.86
N HIS A 40 4.67 -2.29 11.04
CA HIS A 40 4.47 -3.13 9.87
C HIS A 40 5.64 -2.99 8.90
N TYR A 41 6.00 -1.75 8.52
CA TYR A 41 7.04 -1.50 7.54
C TYR A 41 8.38 -2.13 7.96
N MET A 42 8.79 -1.92 9.21
CA MET A 42 10.08 -2.44 9.71
C MET A 42 10.13 -3.96 9.71
N THR A 43 9.03 -4.61 10.07
CA THR A 43 8.98 -6.06 10.26
C THR A 43 8.85 -6.77 8.93
N GLU A 44 8.10 -6.19 8.00
CA GLU A 44 8.00 -6.66 6.63
C GLU A 44 9.31 -6.49 5.87
N ILE A 45 9.95 -5.31 5.93
CA ILE A 45 11.24 -5.09 5.26
C ILE A 45 12.29 -6.10 5.75
N ASN A 46 12.41 -6.31 7.07
CA ASN A 46 13.35 -7.31 7.59
C ASN A 46 13.00 -8.73 7.10
N TRP A 47 11.71 -9.07 7.03
CA TRP A 47 11.26 -10.38 6.57
C TRP A 47 11.49 -10.61 5.06
N LEU A 48 11.34 -9.56 4.25
CA LEU A 48 11.62 -9.56 2.82
C LEU A 48 13.13 -9.71 2.56
N ASP A 49 13.96 -9.03 3.35
CA ASP A 49 15.42 -9.14 3.29
C ASP A 49 15.91 -10.57 3.51
N GLU A 50 15.38 -11.24 4.54
CA GLU A 50 15.67 -12.66 4.82
C GLU A 50 15.29 -13.61 3.66
N ARG A 51 14.43 -13.17 2.74
CA ARG A 51 13.98 -13.92 1.55
C ARG A 51 14.56 -13.38 0.24
N ASN A 52 15.60 -12.54 0.32
CA ASN A 52 16.22 -11.89 -0.83
C ASN A 52 15.19 -11.20 -1.73
N TYR A 53 14.14 -10.62 -1.14
CA TYR A 53 13.08 -9.91 -1.85
C TYR A 53 12.44 -10.76 -2.96
N PHE A 54 12.39 -12.08 -2.81
CA PHE A 54 11.86 -13.03 -3.81
C PHE A 54 12.47 -12.88 -5.22
N SER A 55 13.66 -12.28 -5.29
CA SER A 55 14.37 -12.00 -6.53
C SER A 55 15.66 -12.78 -6.61
N LYS A 56 16.07 -13.12 -7.83
CA LYS A 56 17.36 -13.79 -8.10
C LYS A 56 18.54 -12.82 -8.11
N SER A 57 18.27 -11.51 -8.18
CA SER A 57 19.31 -10.48 -8.22
C SER A 57 19.66 -9.98 -6.84
N LYS A 58 20.94 -10.06 -6.45
CA LYS A 58 21.46 -9.47 -5.20
C LYS A 58 21.36 -7.94 -5.18
N SER A 59 21.24 -7.31 -6.35
CA SER A 59 21.12 -5.85 -6.49
C SER A 59 19.69 -5.34 -6.29
N THR A 60 18.69 -6.22 -6.12
CA THR A 60 17.28 -5.86 -5.99
C THR A 60 17.01 -4.76 -4.95
N PRO A 61 17.47 -4.87 -3.68
CA PRO A 61 17.20 -3.83 -2.68
C PRO A 61 17.80 -2.47 -3.07
N TRP A 62 18.98 -2.45 -3.71
CA TRP A 62 19.63 -1.22 -4.14
C TRP A 62 18.91 -0.57 -5.32
N LEU A 63 18.56 -1.37 -6.33
CA LEU A 63 17.85 -0.91 -7.52
C LEU A 63 16.46 -0.40 -7.18
N LEU A 64 15.72 -1.08 -6.31
CA LEU A 64 14.40 -0.62 -5.88
C LEU A 64 14.49 0.53 -4.88
N GLY A 65 15.50 0.51 -4.00
CA GLY A 65 15.77 1.56 -3.02
C GLY A 65 16.08 2.91 -3.68
N ILE A 66 16.73 2.92 -4.86
CA ILE A 66 16.98 4.18 -5.58
C ILE A 66 15.67 4.82 -6.05
N PHE A 67 14.69 4.04 -6.51
CA PHE A 67 13.37 4.58 -6.89
C PHE A 67 12.67 5.18 -5.67
N VAL A 68 12.70 4.47 -4.54
CA VAL A 68 12.11 4.97 -3.29
C VAL A 68 12.78 6.27 -2.84
N PHE A 69 14.11 6.34 -2.92
CA PHE A 69 14.87 7.55 -2.62
C PHE A 69 14.45 8.72 -3.53
N LEU A 70 14.36 8.50 -4.84
CA LEU A 70 13.94 9.53 -5.80
C LEU A 70 12.47 9.96 -5.60
N ILE A 71 11.58 9.03 -5.28
CA ILE A 71 10.18 9.32 -4.93
C ILE A 71 10.13 10.21 -3.69
N CYS A 72 10.88 9.87 -2.65
CA CYS A 72 10.91 10.66 -1.42
C CYS A 72 11.47 12.05 -1.71
N LEU A 73 12.61 12.15 -2.39
CA LEU A 73 13.25 13.42 -2.71
C LEU A 73 12.32 14.33 -3.52
N GLY A 74 11.65 13.79 -4.53
CA GLY A 74 10.64 14.52 -5.30
C GLY A 74 9.42 14.91 -4.47
N SER A 75 8.97 14.05 -3.54
CA SER A 75 7.83 14.34 -2.65
C SER A 75 8.13 15.47 -1.67
N PHE A 76 9.33 15.48 -1.05
CA PHE A 76 9.79 16.60 -0.21
C PHE A 76 9.87 17.91 -0.99
N TYR A 77 10.35 17.87 -2.24
CA TYR A 77 10.43 19.04 -3.09
C TYR A 77 9.05 19.59 -3.48
N VAL A 78 8.12 18.71 -3.88
CA VAL A 78 6.72 19.06 -4.19
C VAL A 78 6.03 19.64 -2.97
N ASP A 79 6.20 19.01 -1.81
CA ASP A 79 5.53 19.44 -0.59
C ASP A 79 6.04 20.80 -0.09
N GLY A 80 7.36 21.03 -0.14
CA GLY A 80 7.97 22.33 0.17
C GLY A 80 7.57 23.45 -0.80
N SER A 81 7.18 23.13 -2.04
CA SER A 81 6.62 24.12 -2.98
C SER A 81 5.20 24.57 -2.65
N ARG A 82 4.49 23.81 -1.79
CA ARG A 82 3.07 24.01 -1.47
C ARG A 82 2.84 24.48 -0.04
N THR A 83 3.81 24.24 0.84
CA THR A 83 3.63 24.43 2.29
C THR A 83 4.88 24.99 2.95
N GLU A 84 4.67 25.67 4.07
CA GLU A 84 5.75 26.32 4.82
C GLU A 84 6.70 25.31 5.49
N THR A 85 6.20 24.12 5.87
CA THR A 85 6.96 23.10 6.62
C THR A 85 8.31 22.74 5.97
N PHE A 86 8.34 22.64 4.64
CA PHE A 86 9.55 22.31 3.88
C PHE A 86 9.93 23.38 2.85
N ALA A 87 9.43 24.61 3.01
CA ALA A 87 9.71 25.71 2.08
C ALA A 87 11.21 26.00 1.96
N SER A 88 11.95 26.01 3.08
CA SER A 88 13.41 26.21 3.07
C SER A 88 14.14 25.16 2.23
N PHE A 89 13.72 23.89 2.31
CA PHE A 89 14.26 22.82 1.48
C PHE A 89 13.94 23.04 0.01
N TYR A 90 12.69 23.39 -0.33
CA TYR A 90 12.30 23.71 -1.72
C TYR A 90 13.12 24.86 -2.29
N HIS A 91 13.28 25.96 -1.55
CA HIS A 91 14.05 27.13 -1.99
C HIS A 91 15.51 26.78 -2.22
N TRP A 92 16.15 26.08 -1.27
CA TRP A 92 17.54 25.61 -1.42
C TRP A 92 17.69 24.67 -2.63
N ALA A 93 16.81 23.67 -2.74
CA ALA A 93 16.86 22.68 -3.81
C ALA A 93 16.73 23.35 -5.19
N LYS A 94 15.79 24.30 -5.32
CA LYS A 94 15.54 25.05 -6.55
C LYS A 94 16.71 25.94 -6.98
N THR A 95 17.40 26.59 -6.04
CA THR A 95 18.50 27.52 -6.34
C THR A 95 19.87 26.84 -6.39
N SER A 96 19.98 25.61 -5.90
CA SER A 96 21.20 24.80 -5.99
C SER A 96 21.55 24.44 -7.45
N PHE A 97 22.80 24.00 -7.67
CA PHE A 97 23.21 23.42 -8.96
C PHE A 97 22.35 22.23 -9.40
N ALA A 98 21.66 21.58 -8.46
CA ALA A 98 20.76 20.46 -8.70
C ALA A 98 19.31 20.89 -8.98
N GLY A 99 19.00 22.19 -9.09
CA GLY A 99 17.62 22.67 -9.29
C GLY A 99 16.91 22.04 -10.49
N GLY A 100 17.63 21.85 -11.61
CA GLY A 100 17.11 21.15 -12.79
C GLY A 100 16.75 19.68 -12.53
N LEU A 101 17.52 18.99 -11.67
CA LEU A 101 17.20 17.62 -11.24
C LEU A 101 15.89 17.59 -10.43
N PHE A 102 15.72 18.51 -9.49
CA PHE A 102 14.51 18.57 -8.66
C PHE A 102 13.24 18.89 -9.47
N GLU A 103 13.33 19.85 -10.39
CA GLU A 103 12.22 20.13 -11.32
C GLU A 103 11.95 18.93 -12.24
N GLY A 104 13.00 18.26 -12.74
CA GLY A 104 12.86 17.00 -13.47
C GLY A 104 12.12 15.94 -12.65
N LEU A 105 12.56 15.69 -11.40
CA LEU A 105 11.93 14.75 -10.48
C LEU A 105 10.46 15.06 -10.23
N ARG A 106 10.11 16.34 -10.05
CA ARG A 106 8.72 16.78 -9.90
C ARG A 106 7.85 16.35 -11.09
N THR A 107 8.37 16.42 -12.32
CA THR A 107 7.62 16.03 -13.53
C THR A 107 7.47 14.51 -13.67
N VAL A 108 8.45 13.73 -13.18
CA VAL A 108 8.44 12.27 -13.32
C VAL A 108 7.94 11.53 -12.08
N LEU A 109 7.65 12.23 -10.97
CA LEU A 109 7.35 11.63 -9.67
C LEU A 109 6.26 10.55 -9.74
N MET A 110 5.15 10.85 -10.42
CA MET A 110 4.01 9.95 -10.56
C MET A 110 4.32 8.69 -11.38
N HIS A 111 5.42 8.68 -12.13
CA HIS A 111 5.86 7.56 -12.96
C HIS A 111 6.80 6.61 -12.22
N LEU A 112 7.54 7.11 -11.24
CA LEU A 112 8.58 6.35 -10.55
C LEU A 112 8.03 5.10 -9.86
N ALA A 113 6.83 5.16 -9.28
CA ALA A 113 6.19 4.01 -8.66
C ALA A 113 5.89 2.88 -9.67
N PHE A 114 5.40 3.23 -10.87
CA PHE A 114 5.19 2.25 -11.94
C PHE A 114 6.49 1.67 -12.46
N LEU A 115 7.50 2.51 -12.69
CA LEU A 115 8.80 2.03 -13.14
C LEU A 115 9.48 1.12 -12.11
N ALA A 116 9.29 1.39 -10.81
CA ALA A 116 9.73 0.50 -9.74
C ALA A 116 8.99 -0.85 -9.77
N LEU A 117 7.68 -0.85 -10.02
CA LEU A 117 6.89 -2.08 -10.21
C LEU A 117 7.37 -2.88 -11.43
N VAL A 118 7.54 -2.22 -12.59
CA VAL A 118 8.04 -2.84 -13.82
C VAL A 118 9.42 -3.45 -13.60
N LEU A 119 10.32 -2.72 -12.94
CA LEU A 119 11.65 -3.20 -12.62
C LEU A 119 11.61 -4.40 -11.67
N ALA A 120 10.78 -4.37 -10.63
CA ALA A 120 10.58 -5.48 -9.71
C ALA A 120 10.11 -6.75 -10.45
N VAL A 121 9.10 -6.62 -11.31
CA VAL A 121 8.62 -7.72 -12.16
C VAL A 121 9.75 -8.24 -13.06
N ALA A 122 10.49 -7.35 -13.72
CA ALA A 122 11.57 -7.73 -14.62
C ALA A 122 12.68 -8.52 -13.90
N LEU A 123 13.06 -8.08 -12.70
CA LEU A 123 14.10 -8.72 -11.88
C LEU A 123 13.72 -10.14 -11.45
N VAL A 124 12.43 -10.38 -11.17
CA VAL A 124 11.92 -11.70 -10.76
C VAL A 124 11.67 -12.61 -11.96
N ALA A 125 10.98 -12.10 -12.99
CA ALA A 125 10.51 -12.89 -14.13
C ALA A 125 11.65 -13.33 -15.06
N PHE A 126 12.67 -12.49 -15.27
CA PHE A 126 13.70 -12.72 -16.28
C PHE A 126 15.08 -12.95 -15.68
N ARG A 127 15.80 -13.95 -16.21
CA ARG A 127 17.23 -14.19 -15.89
C ARG A 127 18.17 -13.34 -16.75
N SER A 128 17.86 -13.17 -18.03
CA SER A 128 18.67 -12.42 -18.98
C SER A 128 18.62 -10.91 -18.70
N TRP A 129 19.79 -10.27 -18.63
CA TRP A 129 19.93 -8.81 -18.54
C TRP A 129 19.25 -8.10 -19.72
N GLY A 130 19.41 -8.62 -20.94
CA GLY A 130 18.82 -8.01 -22.13
C GLY A 130 17.29 -7.96 -22.07
N LEU A 131 16.64 -9.02 -21.57
CA LEU A 131 15.19 -9.03 -21.38
C LEU A 131 14.74 -8.09 -20.26
N ARG A 132 15.51 -7.98 -19.17
CA ARG A 132 15.21 -7.03 -18.09
C ARG A 132 15.25 -5.60 -18.61
N LEU A 133 16.30 -5.26 -19.36
CA LEU A 133 16.45 -3.94 -19.97
C LEU A 133 15.32 -3.67 -20.98
N LEU A 134 15.00 -4.64 -21.84
CA LEU A 134 13.90 -4.52 -22.81
C LEU A 134 12.57 -4.21 -22.12
N VAL A 135 12.21 -4.98 -21.10
CA VAL A 135 10.95 -4.79 -20.34
C VAL A 135 10.94 -3.44 -19.63
N PHE A 136 12.07 -3.03 -19.06
CA PHE A 136 12.19 -1.73 -18.41
C PHE A 136 12.05 -0.57 -19.41
N VAL A 137 12.69 -0.65 -20.59
CA VAL A 137 12.53 0.34 -21.68
C VAL A 137 11.09 0.41 -22.17
N ILE A 138 10.42 -0.73 -22.34
CA ILE A 138 8.98 -0.76 -22.65
C ILE A 138 8.17 -0.07 -21.55
N GLY A 139 8.51 -0.29 -20.28
CA GLY A 139 7.92 0.43 -19.15
C GLY A 139 8.09 1.95 -19.27
N CYS A 140 9.29 2.43 -19.58
CA CYS A 140 9.54 3.86 -19.83
C CYS A 140 8.68 4.40 -20.99
N LEU A 141 8.55 3.66 -22.09
CA LEU A 141 7.72 4.05 -23.23
C LEU A 141 6.24 4.14 -22.84
N VAL A 142 5.71 3.13 -22.13
CA VAL A 142 4.33 3.14 -21.63
C VAL A 142 4.12 4.35 -20.71
N SER A 143 5.04 4.56 -19.77
CA SER A 143 4.99 5.71 -18.86
C SER A 143 4.93 7.05 -19.61
N PHE A 144 5.71 7.19 -20.68
CA PHE A 144 5.74 8.39 -21.51
C PHE A 144 4.43 8.58 -22.29
N LEU A 145 3.89 7.51 -22.89
CA LEU A 145 2.64 7.55 -23.65
C LEU A 145 1.44 7.96 -22.78
N PHE A 146 1.42 7.53 -21.52
CA PHE A 146 0.32 7.79 -20.59
C PHE A 146 0.53 9.01 -19.66
N LYS A 147 1.59 9.80 -19.86
CA LYS A 147 1.93 10.94 -18.97
C LYS A 147 0.82 11.98 -18.80
N SER A 148 -0.03 12.15 -19.80
CA SER A 148 -1.14 13.11 -19.78
C SER A 148 -2.47 12.49 -19.33
N SER A 149 -2.52 11.18 -19.11
CA SER A 149 -3.75 10.50 -18.70
C SER A 149 -3.96 10.64 -17.19
N THR A 150 -5.03 11.35 -16.80
CA THR A 150 -5.41 11.52 -15.39
C THR A 150 -5.63 10.18 -14.69
N ASN A 151 -6.29 9.22 -15.36
CA ASN A 151 -6.55 7.89 -14.80
C ASN A 151 -5.24 7.15 -14.51
N TYR A 152 -4.29 7.19 -15.45
CA TYR A 152 -2.97 6.60 -15.26
C TYR A 152 -2.27 7.22 -14.05
N LEU A 153 -2.22 8.56 -13.97
CA LEU A 153 -1.54 9.27 -12.89
C LEU A 153 -2.15 8.96 -11.52
N ILE A 154 -3.48 8.85 -11.43
CA ILE A 154 -4.15 8.48 -10.17
C ILE A 154 -3.85 7.02 -9.82
N ILE A 155 -4.05 6.09 -10.76
CA ILE A 155 -3.90 4.65 -10.49
C ILE A 155 -2.46 4.33 -10.09
N VAL A 156 -1.49 4.83 -10.83
CA VAL A 156 -0.07 4.53 -10.61
C VAL A 156 0.54 5.40 -9.52
N GLY A 157 0.33 6.71 -9.58
CA GLY A 157 1.01 7.67 -8.71
C GLY A 157 0.44 7.71 -7.30
N SER A 158 -0.84 7.37 -7.15
CA SER A 158 -1.55 7.45 -5.87
C SER A 158 -2.06 6.08 -5.41
N LEU A 159 -2.90 5.41 -6.20
CA LEU A 159 -3.58 4.19 -5.74
C LEU A 159 -2.63 3.00 -5.62
N LEU A 160 -1.61 2.87 -6.47
CA LEU A 160 -0.67 1.75 -6.43
C LEU A 160 0.01 1.59 -5.06
N PRO A 161 0.69 2.61 -4.50
CA PRO A 161 1.30 2.49 -3.18
C PRO A 161 0.31 2.61 -2.02
N THR A 162 -0.94 3.01 -2.26
CA THR A 162 -1.97 3.16 -1.22
C THR A 162 -2.99 2.04 -1.32
N ILE A 163 -4.12 2.27 -1.99
CA ILE A 163 -5.29 1.38 -2.06
C ILE A 163 -4.98 0.01 -2.67
N ILE A 164 -4.27 -0.02 -3.80
CA ILE A 164 -3.95 -1.26 -4.50
C ILE A 164 -3.07 -2.13 -3.60
N HIS A 165 -2.04 -1.56 -2.99
CA HIS A 165 -1.20 -2.29 -2.05
C HIS A 165 -1.97 -2.75 -0.79
N VAL A 166 -2.59 -1.83 -0.05
CA VAL A 166 -3.20 -2.17 1.23
C VAL A 166 -4.49 -2.99 1.12
N SER A 167 -5.22 -2.92 0.00
CA SER A 167 -6.47 -3.68 -0.19
C SER A 167 -6.33 -4.80 -1.23
N ILE A 168 -5.97 -4.46 -2.48
CA ILE A 168 -6.01 -5.44 -3.59
C ILE A 168 -4.90 -6.50 -3.42
N PHE A 169 -3.65 -6.08 -3.22
CA PHE A 169 -2.54 -7.00 -2.98
C PHE A 169 -2.75 -7.79 -1.68
N THR A 170 -3.26 -7.18 -0.61
CA THR A 170 -3.69 -7.91 0.60
C THR A 170 -4.67 -9.05 0.29
N GLY A 171 -5.72 -8.79 -0.48
CA GLY A 171 -6.69 -9.81 -0.89
C GLY A 171 -6.07 -10.92 -1.73
N LEU A 172 -5.20 -10.55 -2.69
CA LEU A 172 -4.45 -11.51 -3.50
C LEU A 172 -3.51 -12.37 -2.65
N PHE A 173 -2.84 -11.79 -1.66
CA PHE A 173 -2.00 -12.55 -0.72
C PHE A 173 -2.78 -13.54 0.12
N MET A 174 -3.95 -13.14 0.62
CA MET A 174 -4.83 -14.04 1.35
C MET A 174 -5.27 -15.21 0.47
N LEU A 175 -5.69 -14.92 -0.77
CA LEU A 175 -6.09 -15.94 -1.73
C LEU A 175 -4.94 -16.88 -2.08
N TYR A 176 -3.77 -16.33 -2.38
CA TYR A 176 -2.58 -17.13 -2.69
C TYR A 176 -2.18 -18.02 -1.50
N GLY A 177 -2.23 -17.49 -0.28
CA GLY A 177 -1.99 -18.24 0.95
C GLY A 177 -2.96 -19.40 1.12
N ALA A 178 -4.26 -19.15 0.98
CA ALA A 178 -5.31 -20.16 1.07
C ALA A 178 -5.18 -21.25 -0.01
N MET A 179 -4.83 -20.86 -1.24
CA MET A 179 -4.58 -21.80 -2.34
C MET A 179 -3.37 -22.70 -2.08
N LYS A 180 -2.30 -22.15 -1.52
CA LYS A 180 -1.05 -22.89 -1.26
C LYS A 180 -1.18 -23.86 -0.08
N SER A 181 -1.98 -23.51 0.93
CA SER A 181 -2.22 -24.35 2.11
C SER A 181 -3.46 -25.25 1.99
N GLU A 182 -4.24 -25.11 0.92
CA GLU A 182 -5.54 -25.76 0.73
C GLU A 182 -6.49 -25.57 1.93
N SER A 183 -6.37 -24.44 2.62
CA SER A 183 -7.10 -24.19 3.86
C SER A 183 -8.52 -23.67 3.60
N ARG A 184 -9.54 -24.47 3.99
CA ARG A 184 -10.95 -24.07 3.94
C ARG A 184 -11.24 -22.78 4.74
N PRO A 185 -10.79 -22.64 6.00
CA PRO A 185 -10.91 -21.37 6.73
C PRO A 185 -10.20 -20.20 6.03
N GLY A 186 -9.07 -20.45 5.37
CA GLY A 186 -8.35 -19.42 4.60
C GLY A 186 -9.21 -18.86 3.45
N TYR A 187 -9.91 -19.72 2.71
CA TYR A 187 -10.89 -19.26 1.71
C TYR A 187 -12.07 -18.51 2.35
N GLY A 188 -12.53 -18.95 3.52
CA GLY A 188 -13.52 -18.23 4.31
C GLY A 188 -13.07 -16.81 4.68
N ALA A 189 -11.82 -16.64 5.09
CA ALA A 189 -11.24 -15.32 5.38
C ALA A 189 -11.24 -14.40 4.14
N VAL A 190 -10.89 -14.94 2.97
CA VAL A 190 -10.94 -14.18 1.69
C VAL A 190 -12.38 -13.75 1.38
N LEU A 191 -13.36 -14.65 1.57
CA LEU A 191 -14.76 -14.33 1.34
C LEU A 191 -15.25 -13.23 2.28
N VAL A 192 -14.96 -13.34 3.58
CA VAL A 192 -15.35 -12.31 4.58
C VAL A 192 -14.67 -10.98 4.27
N PHE A 193 -13.42 -10.97 3.81
CA PHE A 193 -12.73 -9.76 3.37
C PHE A 193 -13.43 -9.10 2.16
N ILE A 194 -13.85 -9.88 1.16
CA ILE A 194 -14.61 -9.35 0.02
C ILE A 194 -15.98 -8.83 0.47
N LEU A 195 -16.69 -9.58 1.30
CA LEU A 195 -17.99 -9.17 1.85
C LEU A 195 -17.88 -7.87 2.65
N ALA A 196 -16.81 -7.67 3.42
CA ALA A 196 -16.56 -6.42 4.14
C ALA A 196 -16.51 -5.21 3.19
N HIS A 197 -15.85 -5.33 2.03
CA HIS A 197 -15.85 -4.27 1.01
C HIS A 197 -17.24 -4.00 0.45
N LEU A 198 -18.01 -5.06 0.17
CA LEU A 198 -19.37 -4.93 -0.33
C LEU A 198 -20.28 -4.28 0.72
N ILE A 199 -20.14 -4.65 2.00
CA ILE A 199 -20.85 -4.00 3.10
C ILE A 199 -20.52 -2.51 3.12
N ILE A 200 -19.24 -2.13 3.10
CA ILE A 200 -18.86 -0.70 3.08
C ILE A 200 -19.44 0.03 1.86
N MET A 201 -19.47 -0.62 0.69
CA MET A 201 -19.96 0.01 -0.54
C MET A 201 -21.48 0.21 -0.54
N PHE A 202 -22.25 -0.73 0.02
CA PHE A 202 -23.71 -0.74 -0.09
C PHE A 202 -24.45 -0.40 1.20
N TRP A 203 -23.77 -0.31 2.36
CA TRP A 203 -24.41 0.05 3.62
C TRP A 203 -24.96 1.49 3.56
N PRO A 204 -26.18 1.76 4.04
CA PRO A 204 -26.70 3.13 4.11
C PRO A 204 -25.91 3.93 5.15
N ILE A 205 -25.35 5.07 4.74
CA ILE A 205 -24.53 5.92 5.61
C ILE A 205 -25.24 7.25 5.79
N GLN A 206 -25.49 7.64 7.04
CA GLN A 206 -25.92 8.98 7.38
C GLN A 206 -24.70 9.81 7.77
N ALA A 207 -24.33 10.78 6.94
CA ALA A 207 -23.09 11.53 7.14
C ALA A 207 -23.04 12.33 8.46
N SER A 208 -24.21 12.68 9.02
CA SER A 208 -24.34 13.35 10.32
C SER A 208 -23.73 12.57 11.48
N ASP A 209 -23.76 11.23 11.42
CA ASP A 209 -23.26 10.35 12.48
C ASP A 209 -21.72 10.37 12.56
N TYR A 210 -21.07 10.85 11.51
CA TYR A 210 -19.61 10.84 11.32
C TYR A 210 -19.03 12.25 11.19
N PHE A 211 -19.78 13.26 11.62
CA PHE A 211 -19.45 14.65 11.38
C PHE A 211 -18.05 15.00 11.93
N LEU A 212 -17.15 15.39 11.04
CA LEU A 212 -15.86 15.95 11.41
C LEU A 212 -16.01 17.44 11.66
N ALA A 213 -15.81 17.86 12.92
CA ALA A 213 -15.82 19.26 13.29
C ALA A 213 -14.77 20.05 12.50
N LYS A 214 -15.17 21.25 12.04
CA LYS A 214 -14.24 22.19 11.42
C LYS A 214 -13.17 22.56 12.46
N ASN A 215 -11.89 22.42 12.09
CA ASN A 215 -10.73 22.60 12.98
C ASN A 215 -10.66 21.59 14.15
N GLY A 216 -11.34 20.45 14.04
CA GLY A 216 -11.12 19.34 14.97
C GLY A 216 -9.78 18.64 14.72
N PRO A 217 -9.15 18.01 15.73
CA PRO A 217 -7.82 17.43 15.60
C PRO A 217 -7.74 16.32 14.54
N VAL A 218 -8.82 15.55 14.35
CA VAL A 218 -8.90 14.52 13.30
C VAL A 218 -8.97 15.17 11.92
N THR A 219 -9.82 16.18 11.76
CA THR A 219 -10.01 16.92 10.51
C THR A 219 -8.71 17.58 10.07
N GLU A 220 -8.03 18.27 10.97
CA GLU A 220 -6.78 18.97 10.68
C GLU A 220 -5.69 18.00 10.23
N ARG A 221 -5.46 16.92 10.99
CA ARG A 221 -4.46 15.89 10.65
C ARG A 221 -4.76 15.24 9.30
N PHE A 222 -6.02 14.96 9.00
CA PHE A 222 -6.44 14.32 7.76
C PHE A 222 -6.33 15.27 6.54
N VAL A 223 -6.55 16.57 6.74
CA VAL A 223 -6.42 17.58 5.70
C VAL A 223 -4.95 17.94 5.46
N GLN A 224 -4.17 18.21 6.52
CA GLN A 224 -2.76 18.59 6.45
C GLN A 224 -1.87 17.49 5.85
N SER A 225 -2.19 16.23 6.10
CA SER A 225 -1.51 15.08 5.49
C SER A 225 -1.85 14.89 4.00
N GLY A 226 -2.87 15.57 3.48
CA GLY A 226 -3.35 15.43 2.12
C GLY A 226 -4.21 14.19 1.86
N PHE A 227 -4.61 13.42 2.88
CA PHE A 227 -5.38 12.19 2.69
C PHE A 227 -6.78 12.40 2.10
N HIS A 228 -7.37 13.58 2.25
CA HIS A 228 -8.59 13.96 1.53
C HIS A 228 -8.42 13.90 0.00
N ASN A 229 -7.21 14.12 -0.52
CA ASN A 229 -6.93 13.99 -1.96
C ASN A 229 -6.99 12.54 -2.41
N LEU A 230 -6.58 11.59 -1.56
CA LEU A 230 -6.69 10.16 -1.86
C LEU A 230 -8.17 9.74 -1.98
N LEU A 231 -9.01 10.21 -1.05
CA LEU A 231 -10.46 9.97 -1.12
C LEU A 231 -11.06 10.55 -2.41
N TYR A 232 -10.70 11.78 -2.75
CA TYR A 232 -11.17 12.44 -3.97
C TYR A 232 -10.76 11.68 -5.24
N GLN A 233 -9.49 11.31 -5.33
CA GLN A 233 -8.92 10.56 -6.45
C GLN A 233 -9.56 9.18 -6.60
N LEU A 234 -9.82 8.49 -5.48
CA LEU A 234 -10.54 7.23 -5.48
C LEU A 234 -11.98 7.42 -5.97
N GLY A 235 -12.66 8.47 -5.52
CA GLY A 235 -14.01 8.82 -5.99
C GLY A 235 -14.06 9.08 -7.50
N ILE A 236 -13.04 9.75 -8.08
CA ILE A 236 -12.93 9.97 -9.53
C ILE A 236 -12.79 8.63 -10.27
N ILE A 237 -11.86 7.77 -9.84
CA ILE A 237 -11.60 6.48 -10.52
C ILE A 237 -12.80 5.55 -10.45
N LEU A 238 -13.56 5.59 -9.37
CA LEU A 238 -14.80 4.81 -9.22
C LEU A 238 -15.99 5.42 -9.96
N GLY A 239 -15.84 6.60 -10.57
CA GLY A 239 -16.95 7.32 -11.23
C GLY A 239 -18.01 7.85 -10.27
N LEU A 240 -17.68 7.97 -8.97
CA LEU A 240 -18.58 8.43 -7.91
C LEU A 240 -18.56 9.95 -7.74
N THR A 241 -17.54 10.64 -8.27
CA THR A 241 -17.46 12.09 -8.36
C THR A 241 -16.75 12.51 -9.65
N SER A 242 -17.02 13.72 -10.13
CA SER A 242 -16.31 14.29 -11.27
C SER A 242 -15.08 15.10 -10.83
N SER A 243 -14.11 15.26 -11.76
CA SER A 243 -12.93 16.11 -11.56
C SER A 243 -13.25 17.60 -11.42
N SER A 244 -14.48 18.01 -11.74
CA SER A 244 -14.99 19.37 -11.61
C SER A 244 -15.71 19.62 -10.29
N SER A 245 -16.01 18.56 -9.53
CA SER A 245 -16.80 18.65 -8.31
C SER A 245 -15.90 18.90 -7.09
N LYS A 246 -16.35 19.77 -6.19
CA LYS A 246 -15.69 19.93 -4.89
C LYS A 246 -15.92 18.68 -4.04
N PHE A 247 -14.84 17.98 -3.70
CA PHE A 247 -14.92 16.85 -2.78
C PHE A 247 -15.15 17.33 -1.34
N ILE A 248 -16.15 16.76 -0.67
CA ILE A 248 -16.53 17.11 0.70
C ILE A 248 -16.36 15.87 1.58
N VAL A 249 -15.45 15.94 2.56
CA VAL A 249 -15.17 14.81 3.46
C VAL A 249 -16.38 14.43 4.32
N ASN A 250 -17.15 15.41 4.79
CA ASN A 250 -18.39 15.21 5.56
C ASN A 250 -19.62 14.84 4.69
N SER A 251 -19.42 14.47 3.42
CA SER A 251 -20.52 13.92 2.59
C SER A 251 -20.64 12.42 2.83
N GLU A 252 -21.77 11.82 2.44
CA GLU A 252 -21.94 10.36 2.50
C GLU A 252 -20.83 9.62 1.74
N LEU A 253 -20.43 10.11 0.57
CA LEU A 253 -19.31 9.56 -0.19
C LEU A 253 -18.00 9.70 0.58
N GLY A 254 -17.72 10.87 1.15
CA GLY A 254 -16.51 11.12 1.92
C GLY A 254 -16.39 10.20 3.15
N VAL A 255 -17.48 10.02 3.88
CA VAL A 255 -17.57 9.08 5.01
C VAL A 255 -17.40 7.64 4.54
N ARG A 256 -18.08 7.22 3.46
CA ARG A 256 -17.97 5.87 2.89
C ARG A 256 -16.53 5.53 2.52
N LEU A 257 -15.85 6.43 1.81
CA LEU A 257 -14.46 6.23 1.43
C LEU A 257 -13.52 6.32 2.65
N GLY A 258 -13.87 7.10 3.68
CA GLY A 258 -13.19 7.12 4.98
C GLY A 258 -13.28 5.79 5.72
N ILE A 259 -14.46 5.17 5.78
CA ILE A 259 -14.68 3.82 6.34
C ILE A 259 -13.86 2.80 5.55
N PHE A 260 -13.87 2.89 4.22
CA PHE A 260 -13.03 2.04 3.36
C PHE A 260 -11.54 2.17 3.69
N LEU A 261 -10.99 3.40 3.80
CA LEU A 261 -9.59 3.62 4.19
C LEU A 261 -9.28 3.06 5.57
N GLY A 262 -10.12 3.38 6.56
CA GLY A 262 -9.97 2.89 7.93
C GLY A 262 -9.92 1.38 8.00
N PHE A 263 -10.84 0.71 7.31
CA PHE A 263 -10.88 -0.75 7.22
C PHE A 263 -9.64 -1.31 6.51
N ALA A 264 -9.34 -0.82 5.30
CA ALA A 264 -8.29 -1.39 4.46
C ALA A 264 -6.91 -1.30 5.12
N TYR A 265 -6.53 -0.14 5.65
CA TYR A 265 -5.23 0.04 6.31
C TYR A 265 -5.14 -0.73 7.62
N THR A 266 -6.18 -0.71 8.45
CA THR A 266 -6.18 -1.44 9.73
C THR A 266 -6.04 -2.93 9.48
N TYR A 267 -6.87 -3.48 8.59
CA TYR A 267 -6.84 -4.91 8.32
C TYR A 267 -5.53 -5.32 7.63
N HIS A 268 -5.00 -4.53 6.71
CA HIS A 268 -3.71 -4.79 6.07
C HIS A 268 -2.60 -5.03 7.10
N TYR A 269 -2.45 -4.11 8.07
CA TYR A 269 -1.45 -4.24 9.13
C TYR A 269 -1.75 -5.42 10.08
N LEU A 270 -3.01 -5.61 10.49
CA LEU A 270 -3.37 -6.72 11.38
C LEU A 270 -3.19 -8.09 10.70
N ASN A 271 -3.48 -8.22 9.41
CA ASN A 271 -3.25 -9.41 8.60
C ASN A 271 -1.75 -9.73 8.46
N TRP A 272 -0.89 -8.72 8.47
CA TRP A 272 0.55 -8.95 8.58
C TRP A 272 0.91 -9.48 9.98
N PHE A 273 0.52 -8.76 11.04
CA PHE A 273 0.88 -9.12 12.41
C PHE A 273 0.32 -10.48 12.88
N SER A 274 -0.81 -10.93 12.34
CA SER A 274 -1.40 -12.24 12.66
C SER A 274 -0.54 -13.41 12.20
N LYS A 275 0.33 -13.22 11.20
CA LYS A 275 1.19 -14.25 10.61
C LYS A 275 2.48 -14.45 11.42
N THR A 276 2.32 -14.65 12.72
CA THR A 276 3.45 -14.85 13.67
C THR A 276 4.37 -16.02 13.31
N SER A 277 3.85 -17.06 12.65
CA SER A 277 4.65 -18.21 12.14
C SER A 277 5.49 -17.86 10.91
N VAL A 278 5.09 -16.83 10.16
CA VAL A 278 5.79 -16.33 8.97
C VAL A 278 6.86 -15.31 9.37
N ILE A 279 6.52 -14.40 10.28
CA ILE A 279 7.41 -13.34 10.80
C ILE A 279 8.43 -13.90 11.80
N LYS A 280 8.05 -14.91 12.59
CA LYS A 280 8.88 -15.54 13.63
C LYS A 280 9.53 -14.53 14.59
N TRP A 281 8.72 -13.64 15.19
CA TRP A 281 9.16 -12.60 16.14
C TRP A 281 10.14 -13.06 17.22
N HIS A 282 9.98 -14.27 17.73
CA HIS A 282 10.84 -14.87 18.75
C HIS A 282 12.26 -15.18 18.25
N GLN A 283 12.50 -15.15 16.93
CA GLN A 283 13.80 -15.41 16.30
C GLN A 283 14.53 -14.12 15.89
N VAL A 284 13.87 -12.96 16.00
CA VAL A 284 14.50 -11.67 15.71
C VAL A 284 15.49 -11.35 16.82
N SER A 285 16.71 -10.90 16.45
CA SER A 285 17.73 -10.58 17.44
C SER A 285 17.28 -9.43 18.37
N LYS A 286 17.64 -9.52 19.66
CA LYS A 286 17.29 -8.49 20.66
C LYS A 286 17.72 -7.08 20.22
N ARG A 287 18.86 -6.97 19.53
CA ARG A 287 19.37 -5.70 18.98
C ARG A 287 18.44 -5.14 17.90
N LYS A 288 17.98 -5.97 16.95
CA LYS A 288 17.04 -5.53 15.90
C LYS A 288 15.70 -5.11 16.51
N LEU A 289 15.20 -5.87 17.48
CA LEU A 289 13.96 -5.55 18.18
C LEU A 289 14.05 -4.23 18.96
N ALA A 290 15.16 -3.98 19.65
CA ALA A 290 15.39 -2.73 20.36
C ALA A 290 15.38 -1.52 19.41
N TRP A 291 16.08 -1.61 18.27
CA TRP A 291 16.03 -0.56 17.25
C TRP A 291 14.64 -0.37 16.65
N ALA A 292 13.88 -1.46 16.46
CA ALA A 292 12.49 -1.38 16.01
C ALA A 292 11.60 -0.61 16.98
N ILE A 293 11.73 -0.88 18.27
CA ILE A 293 10.98 -0.17 19.31
C ILE A 293 11.39 1.30 19.36
N ILE A 294 12.69 1.62 19.28
CA ILE A 294 13.19 3.00 19.29
C ILE A 294 12.64 3.78 18.10
N ILE A 295 12.76 3.24 16.88
CA ILE A 295 12.26 3.88 15.66
C ILE A 295 10.74 4.03 15.72
N TRP A 296 10.02 3.04 16.27
CA TRP A 296 8.58 3.11 16.43
C TRP A 296 8.15 4.20 17.42
N ILE A 297 8.78 4.29 18.59
CA ILE A 297 8.49 5.35 19.57
C ILE A 297 8.80 6.72 18.96
N ALA A 298 9.95 6.87 18.30
CA ALA A 298 10.30 8.12 17.61
C ALA A 298 9.27 8.48 16.53
N SER A 299 8.78 7.50 15.78
CA SER A 299 7.72 7.66 14.78
C SER A 299 6.43 8.21 15.41
N ILE A 300 5.98 7.61 16.52
CA ILE A 300 4.78 8.07 17.24
C ILE A 300 4.97 9.50 17.74
N VAL A 301 6.12 9.82 18.31
CA VAL A 301 6.43 11.17 18.80
C VAL A 301 6.35 12.19 17.66
N LEU A 302 6.90 11.87 16.48
CA LEU A 302 6.81 12.75 15.32
C LEU A 302 5.35 12.98 14.88
N TYR A 303 4.54 11.93 14.77
CA TYR A 303 3.11 12.07 14.44
C TYR A 303 2.31 12.83 15.50
N ALA A 304 2.69 12.69 16.77
CA ALA A 304 2.06 13.42 17.88
C ALA A 304 2.42 14.90 17.87
N TYR A 305 3.66 15.24 17.51
CA TYR A 305 4.14 16.62 17.36
C TYR A 305 3.50 17.31 16.17
N ASP A 306 3.63 16.72 14.98
CA ASP A 306 3.00 17.20 13.76
C ASP A 306 2.78 16.02 12.81
N TYR A 307 1.52 15.78 12.44
CA TYR A 307 1.17 14.59 11.69
C TYR A 307 1.82 14.57 10.30
N LYS A 308 2.02 15.73 9.69
CA LYS A 308 2.66 15.86 8.38
C LYS A 308 4.16 15.63 8.47
N ILE A 309 4.83 16.13 9.52
CA ILE A 309 6.24 15.84 9.76
C ILE A 309 6.45 14.34 9.98
N GLY A 310 5.59 13.70 10.79
CA GLY A 310 5.60 12.24 10.97
C GLY A 310 5.44 11.48 9.65
N LEU A 311 4.48 11.90 8.83
CA LEU A 311 4.24 11.32 7.50
C LEU A 311 5.47 11.45 6.59
N MET A 312 6.04 12.65 6.49
CA MET A 312 7.17 12.93 5.61
C MET A 312 8.46 12.23 6.10
N ALA A 313 8.70 12.19 7.41
CA ALA A 313 9.85 11.50 7.99
C ALA A 313 9.82 9.99 7.72
N LEU A 314 8.62 9.37 7.75
CA LEU A 314 8.46 7.95 7.49
C LEU A 314 8.11 7.60 6.05
N LEU A 315 8.00 8.59 5.17
CA LEU A 315 7.67 8.39 3.76
C LEU A 315 8.63 7.39 3.11
N PHE A 316 9.92 7.48 3.44
CA PHE A 316 10.93 6.54 2.93
C PHE A 316 10.62 5.11 3.35
N LEU A 317 10.44 4.86 4.64
CA LEU A 317 10.14 3.52 5.16
C LEU A 317 8.78 3.00 4.64
N SER A 318 7.81 3.92 4.52
CA SER A 318 6.48 3.64 3.97
C SER A 318 6.51 3.31 2.47
N PHE A 319 7.35 3.92 1.65
CA PHE A 319 7.46 3.51 0.25
C PHE A 319 8.38 2.30 0.08
N LEU A 320 9.38 2.16 0.96
CA LEU A 320 10.34 1.07 0.88
C LEU A 320 9.68 -0.29 1.06
N HIS A 321 8.80 -0.46 2.06
CA HIS A 321 8.11 -1.75 2.26
C HIS A 321 7.24 -2.10 1.05
N VAL A 322 6.41 -1.16 0.57
CA VAL A 322 5.57 -1.33 -0.63
C VAL A 322 6.38 -1.78 -1.83
N VAL A 323 7.43 -1.03 -2.18
CA VAL A 323 8.24 -1.30 -3.38
C VAL A 323 9.01 -2.61 -3.25
N PHE A 324 9.54 -2.90 -2.05
CA PHE A 324 10.23 -4.16 -1.77
C PHE A 324 9.30 -5.38 -1.78
N GLU A 325 8.00 -5.18 -1.60
CA GLU A 325 6.99 -6.22 -1.70
C GLU A 325 6.57 -6.51 -3.16
N PHE A 326 6.79 -5.60 -4.13
CA PHE A 326 6.42 -5.81 -5.53
C PHE A 326 6.91 -7.14 -6.16
N PRO A 327 8.16 -7.60 -5.92
CA PRO A 327 8.59 -8.93 -6.33
C PRO A 327 7.68 -10.06 -5.82
N LEU A 328 7.28 -9.98 -4.56
CA LEU A 328 6.42 -10.96 -3.91
C LEU A 328 4.98 -10.87 -4.43
N ASN A 329 4.48 -9.66 -4.70
CA ASN A 329 3.20 -9.42 -5.36
C ASN A 329 3.13 -10.14 -6.71
N TYR A 330 4.17 -10.00 -7.53
CA TYR A 330 4.28 -10.72 -8.80
C TYR A 330 4.26 -12.25 -8.61
N VAL A 331 5.06 -12.78 -7.67
CA VAL A 331 5.09 -14.23 -7.37
C VAL A 331 3.71 -14.75 -6.97
N SER A 332 2.96 -13.98 -6.17
CA SER A 332 1.64 -14.38 -5.68
C SER A 332 0.60 -14.38 -6.80
N ILE A 333 0.59 -13.36 -7.66
CA ILE A 333 -0.29 -13.30 -8.83
C ILE A 333 0.01 -14.45 -9.79
N ALA A 334 1.29 -14.68 -10.11
CA ALA A 334 1.70 -15.80 -10.95
C ALA A 334 1.32 -17.17 -10.34
N GLY A 335 1.45 -17.28 -9.02
CA GLY A 335 1.03 -18.45 -8.24
C GLY A 335 -0.47 -18.73 -8.34
N ILE A 336 -1.32 -17.71 -8.15
CA ILE A 336 -2.77 -17.81 -8.29
C ILE A 336 -3.14 -18.24 -9.72
N ALA A 337 -2.60 -17.55 -10.74
CA ALA A 337 -2.89 -17.85 -12.14
C ALA A 337 -2.54 -19.30 -12.50
N SER A 338 -1.37 -19.78 -12.08
CA SER A 338 -0.95 -21.16 -12.32
C SER A 338 -1.81 -22.18 -11.57
N GLY A 339 -2.22 -21.88 -10.33
CA GLY A 339 -3.09 -22.75 -9.54
C GLY A 339 -4.49 -22.89 -10.14
N LEU A 340 -5.07 -21.80 -10.63
CA LEU A 340 -6.36 -21.80 -11.33
C LEU A 340 -6.27 -22.61 -12.63
N PHE A 341 -5.23 -22.40 -13.43
CA PHE A 341 -5.03 -23.12 -14.69
C PHE A 341 -4.89 -24.64 -14.50
N LYS A 342 -4.17 -25.07 -13.45
CA LYS A 342 -4.03 -26.51 -13.11
C LYS A 342 -5.38 -27.13 -12.71
N ARG A 343 -6.20 -26.42 -11.91
CA ARG A 343 -7.54 -26.91 -11.51
C ARG A 343 -8.46 -27.08 -12.71
N VAL A 344 -8.48 -26.11 -13.63
CA VAL A 344 -9.29 -26.17 -14.86
C VAL A 344 -8.89 -27.35 -15.77
N LYS A 345 -7.59 -27.61 -15.93
CA LYS A 345 -7.11 -28.77 -16.70
C LYS A 345 -7.37 -30.12 -16.01
N GLY A 346 -7.26 -30.18 -14.68
CA GLY A 346 -7.53 -31.39 -13.90
C GLY A 346 -9.00 -31.82 -13.95
N THR A 347 -9.94 -30.86 -13.95
CA THR A 347 -11.38 -31.14 -14.13
C THR A 347 -11.73 -31.64 -15.54
N GLY A 348 -10.92 -31.30 -16.56
CA GLY A 348 -11.12 -31.75 -17.94
C GLY A 348 -10.63 -33.18 -18.23
N GLN A 349 -9.76 -33.75 -17.38
CA GLN A 349 -9.32 -35.16 -17.51
C GLN A 349 -10.22 -36.14 -16.76
N SER A 350 -10.91 -35.70 -15.70
CA SER A 350 -11.88 -36.54 -14.97
C SER A 350 -13.15 -36.84 -15.76
N GLN A 351 -13.47 -36.09 -16.82
CA GLN A 351 -14.64 -36.33 -17.68
C GLN A 351 -14.33 -37.14 -18.95
N LYS A 352 -13.06 -37.48 -19.22
CA LYS A 352 -12.68 -38.32 -20.38
C LYS A 352 -12.41 -39.79 -20.04
N GLY A 353 -12.64 -40.20 -18.79
CA GLY A 353 -12.51 -41.59 -18.31
C GLY A 353 -13.84 -42.31 -18.08
N MET A 354 -14.96 -41.70 -18.45
CA MET A 354 -16.29 -42.30 -18.44
C MET A 354 -16.98 -41.99 -19.77
N ALA A 355 -16.51 -42.63 -20.83
CA ALA A 355 -17.22 -42.80 -22.08
C ALA A 355 -16.82 -44.16 -22.66
#